data_AF-A0A0F9WJQ5-F1
#
_entry.id   AF-A0A0F9WJQ5-F1
#
_cell.length_a   1.000
_cell.length_b   1.000
_cell.length_c   1.000
_cell.angle_alpha   90.00
_cell.angle_beta   90.00
_cell.angle_gamma   90.00
#
_symmetry.space_group_name_H-M   'P 1'
#
loop_
_entity.id
_entity.type
_entity.pdbx_description
1 polymer ?
#
loop_
_entity_poly.entity_id
_entity_poly.type
_entity_poly.pdbx_seq_one_letter_code
_entity_poly.pdbx_strand_id
1 'polypeptide(L)'
;MWKGMTTLLLATPIMALAEMPAFEENELLPGGEGTVKPIYDIDVFALPADNLGAIQLLDFQLGSGVFRKRWQPSGTSNDRIDGLGPLYNTNSCLFCHIKDGRGYAPDGTSFETAYEVVSMVGKVAVPLVNDAYMSEMEDYLSSVHPGFEPMRPHPAYGYQIQDHAIEGHMPEGSISVTWHAEEVTLSDGLKVTLRRPEFNIEDLAYGPLGEHAFSPRITPQLTGLGLLTAIPEDAIKAQADPFDENADGISGRAQITWSGTLRKPALGRFGWKGSAATVRDQISIALRNDMGISSDLQPDDAGDCTASQIACLNDEHGRGTDEDFEALTESLKGLAVYAENIGVPARRNGQAPDVLQGRRVFGVVGCAACHTPKWQTGKVSG
;
A
#
# COMPACT_ATOMS: atom_id res chain seq x y z
N MET A 1 16.83 65.57 -3.79
CA MET A 1 16.05 64.36 -3.42
C MET A 1 16.57 63.19 -4.24
N TRP A 2 17.61 62.53 -3.73
CA TRP A 2 18.09 61.25 -4.27
C TRP A 2 17.32 60.14 -3.55
N LYS A 3 16.55 59.33 -4.29
CA LYS A 3 15.98 58.09 -3.77
C LYS A 3 16.84 56.94 -4.32
N GLY A 4 17.52 56.25 -3.40
CA GLY A 4 18.28 55.05 -3.70
C GLY A 4 17.34 53.91 -4.11
N MET A 5 17.70 53.24 -5.21
CA MET A 5 17.14 51.94 -5.57
C MET A 5 17.87 50.89 -4.76
N THR A 6 17.17 50.29 -3.80
CA THR A 6 17.65 49.11 -3.07
C THR A 6 17.40 47.91 -3.97
N THR A 7 18.46 47.36 -4.56
CA THR A 7 18.42 46.11 -5.31
C THR A 7 18.16 44.97 -4.33
N LEU A 8 16.95 44.41 -4.33
CA LEU A 8 16.62 43.20 -3.59
C LEU A 8 17.27 42.02 -4.32
N LEU A 9 18.41 41.54 -3.83
CA LEU A 9 18.96 40.25 -4.23
C LEU A 9 18.04 39.16 -3.66
N LEU A 10 17.20 38.58 -4.51
CA LEU A 10 16.56 37.29 -4.24
C LEU A 10 17.67 36.24 -4.20
N ALA A 11 18.17 35.93 -3.01
CA ALA A 11 18.98 34.75 -2.79
C ALA A 11 18.04 33.54 -2.92
N THR A 12 18.08 32.87 -4.08
CA THR A 12 17.56 31.51 -4.20
C THR A 12 18.28 30.64 -3.17
N PRO A 13 17.56 29.94 -2.28
CA PRO A 13 18.20 29.00 -1.38
C PRO A 13 18.89 27.95 -2.24
N ILE A 14 20.21 27.85 -2.10
CA ILE A 14 20.97 26.75 -2.67
C ILE A 14 20.56 25.54 -1.83
N MET A 15 19.63 24.74 -2.35
CA MET A 15 19.32 23.43 -1.81
C MET A 15 20.65 22.68 -1.66
N ALA A 16 21.03 22.34 -0.42
CA ALA A 16 22.24 21.56 -0.19
C ALA A 16 22.01 20.18 -0.80
N LEU A 17 22.53 19.97 -2.01
CA LEU A 17 22.36 18.71 -2.73
C LEU A 17 23.07 17.61 -1.94
N ALA A 18 22.30 16.62 -1.49
CA ALA A 18 22.84 15.44 -0.82
C ALA A 18 23.79 14.71 -1.78
N GLU A 19 25.08 14.69 -1.45
CA GLU A 19 26.06 13.93 -2.22
C GLU A 19 25.76 12.43 -2.04
N MET A 20 25.56 11.74 -3.17
CA MET A 20 25.25 10.31 -3.13
C MET A 20 26.46 9.53 -2.61
N PRO A 21 26.27 8.55 -1.72
CA PRO A 21 27.36 7.69 -1.28
C PRO A 21 27.98 6.98 -2.48
N ALA A 22 29.30 6.77 -2.39
CA ALA A 22 30.04 5.99 -3.38
C ALA A 22 29.39 4.62 -3.59
N PHE A 23 29.57 4.06 -4.79
CA PHE A 23 29.11 2.71 -5.06
C PHE A 23 29.86 1.72 -4.18
N GLU A 24 29.11 0.88 -3.48
CA GLU A 24 29.61 -0.26 -2.69
C GLU A 24 29.23 -1.58 -3.38
N GLU A 25 30.14 -2.57 -3.38
CA GLU A 25 29.92 -3.86 -4.06
C GLU A 25 28.71 -4.65 -3.54
N ASN A 26 28.39 -4.51 -2.25
CA ASN A 26 27.20 -5.09 -1.64
C ASN A 26 25.88 -4.53 -2.23
N GLU A 27 25.89 -3.40 -2.93
CA GLU A 27 24.70 -2.92 -3.66
C GLU A 27 24.30 -3.81 -4.83
N LEU A 28 25.17 -4.72 -5.27
CA LEU A 28 24.81 -5.79 -6.20
C LEU A 28 23.87 -6.82 -5.56
N LEU A 29 23.87 -6.89 -4.23
CA LEU A 29 23.10 -7.81 -3.40
C LEU A 29 22.14 -7.02 -2.48
N PRO A 30 21.08 -6.40 -3.02
CA PRO A 30 20.18 -5.53 -2.25
C PRO A 30 19.44 -6.23 -1.11
N GLY A 31 19.32 -7.56 -1.13
CA GLY A 31 18.79 -8.38 -0.03
C GLY A 31 19.86 -9.06 0.83
N GLY A 32 21.14 -8.67 0.69
CA GLY A 32 22.26 -9.39 1.30
C GLY A 32 22.31 -10.85 0.83
N GLU A 33 22.47 -11.79 1.76
CA GLU A 33 22.45 -13.23 1.49
C GLU A 33 21.10 -13.72 0.93
N GLY A 34 20.00 -13.00 1.17
CA GLY A 34 18.68 -13.31 0.64
C GLY A 34 18.42 -12.77 -0.76
N THR A 35 19.40 -12.11 -1.40
CA THR A 35 19.26 -11.62 -2.78
C THR A 35 19.05 -12.78 -3.73
N VAL A 36 18.01 -12.72 -4.57
CA VAL A 36 17.73 -13.77 -5.55
C VAL A 36 18.54 -13.57 -6.81
N LYS A 37 19.00 -14.69 -7.39
CA LYS A 37 19.70 -14.67 -8.68
C LYS A 37 18.78 -14.11 -9.77
N PRO A 38 19.32 -13.28 -10.68
CA PRO A 38 18.52 -12.70 -11.74
C PRO A 38 18.08 -13.81 -12.70
N ILE A 39 16.77 -14.11 -12.71
CA ILE A 39 16.14 -14.85 -13.78
C ILE A 39 15.56 -13.89 -14.82
N TYR A 40 15.43 -14.35 -16.05
CA TYR A 40 14.94 -13.57 -17.19
C TYR A 40 13.55 -14.04 -17.60
N ASP A 41 12.64 -14.10 -16.62
CA ASP A 41 11.24 -14.47 -16.84
C ASP A 41 10.29 -13.59 -15.99
N ILE A 42 9.00 -13.90 -16.12
CA ILE A 42 7.90 -13.17 -15.48
C ILE A 42 7.78 -13.43 -13.97
N ASP A 43 8.47 -14.44 -13.43
CA ASP A 43 8.34 -14.87 -12.04
C ASP A 43 9.49 -14.35 -11.15
N VAL A 44 10.32 -13.43 -11.66
CA VAL A 44 11.48 -12.86 -10.94
C VAL A 44 11.11 -12.17 -9.62
N PHE A 45 9.87 -11.69 -9.47
CA PHE A 45 9.35 -11.09 -8.24
C PHE A 45 8.60 -12.08 -7.35
N ALA A 46 8.54 -13.36 -7.70
CA ALA A 46 7.85 -14.41 -6.94
C ALA A 46 8.83 -15.42 -6.30
N LEU A 47 10.14 -15.17 -6.40
CA LEU A 47 11.17 -16.06 -5.88
C LEU A 47 11.32 -15.93 -4.36
N PRO A 48 11.49 -17.05 -3.63
CA PRO A 48 11.87 -17.00 -2.22
C PRO A 48 13.28 -16.41 -2.08
N ALA A 49 13.55 -15.71 -0.98
CA ALA A 49 14.89 -15.26 -0.64
C ALA A 49 15.90 -16.44 -0.61
N ASP A 50 17.10 -16.22 -1.16
CA ASP A 50 18.10 -17.29 -1.38
C ASP A 50 18.63 -17.92 -0.07
N ASN A 51 18.43 -17.28 1.08
CA ASN A 51 18.93 -17.71 2.38
C ASN A 51 17.88 -18.41 3.28
N LEU A 52 16.71 -18.76 2.75
CA LEU A 52 15.70 -19.49 3.54
C LEU A 52 16.15 -20.93 3.87
N GLY A 53 15.97 -21.32 5.13
CA GLY A 53 16.09 -22.71 5.56
C GLY A 53 14.94 -23.58 5.06
N ALA A 54 15.10 -24.91 5.13
CA ALA A 54 14.13 -25.87 4.58
C ALA A 54 12.71 -25.74 5.17
N ILE A 55 12.59 -25.44 6.45
CA ILE A 55 11.29 -25.23 7.11
C ILE A 55 10.64 -23.93 6.65
N GLN A 56 11.39 -22.82 6.61
CA GLN A 56 10.90 -21.54 6.12
C GLN A 56 10.47 -21.61 4.65
N LEU A 57 11.19 -22.40 3.84
CA LEU A 57 10.79 -22.64 2.46
C LEU A 57 9.45 -23.39 2.37
N LEU A 58 9.16 -24.32 3.28
CA LEU A 58 7.84 -24.98 3.33
C LEU A 58 6.75 -23.96 3.67
N ASP A 59 6.97 -23.12 4.68
CA ASP A 59 6.03 -22.06 5.08
C ASP A 59 5.80 -21.04 3.94
N PHE A 60 6.87 -20.68 3.22
CA PHE A 60 6.80 -19.85 2.02
C PHE A 60 5.91 -20.48 0.94
N GLN A 61 6.06 -21.79 0.67
CA GLN A 61 5.22 -22.48 -0.33
C GLN A 61 3.76 -22.58 0.12
N LEU A 62 3.50 -22.80 1.41
CA LEU A 62 2.15 -22.79 1.98
C LEU A 62 1.50 -21.41 1.80
N GLY A 63 2.22 -20.34 2.16
CA GLY A 63 1.77 -18.96 1.96
C GLY A 63 1.54 -18.62 0.49
N SER A 64 2.42 -19.06 -0.42
CA SER A 64 2.24 -18.92 -1.87
C SER A 64 0.95 -19.59 -2.36
N GLY A 65 0.62 -20.77 -1.82
CA GLY A 65 -0.64 -21.46 -2.09
C GLY A 65 -1.86 -20.65 -1.67
N VAL A 66 -1.83 -20.04 -0.48
CA VAL A 66 -2.90 -19.15 0.01
C VAL A 66 -3.01 -17.89 -0.83
N PHE A 67 -1.88 -17.27 -1.18
CA PHE A 67 -1.81 -16.05 -1.99
C PHE A 67 -2.45 -16.21 -3.37
N ARG A 68 -2.26 -17.38 -3.98
CA ARG A 68 -2.80 -17.74 -5.30
C ARG A 68 -4.22 -18.32 -5.23
N LYS A 69 -4.74 -18.54 -4.02
CA LYS A 69 -6.08 -19.07 -3.82
C LYS A 69 -7.09 -18.10 -4.44
N ARG A 70 -8.03 -18.66 -5.21
CA ARG A 70 -9.21 -17.94 -5.68
C ARG A 70 -10.35 -18.30 -4.74
N TRP A 71 -10.74 -17.34 -3.91
CA TRP A 71 -11.82 -17.49 -2.97
C TRP A 71 -13.16 -17.52 -3.72
N GLN A 72 -14.07 -18.33 -3.22
CA GLN A 72 -15.41 -18.51 -3.73
C GLN A 72 -16.41 -17.90 -2.75
N PRO A 73 -17.59 -17.47 -3.23
CA PRO A 73 -18.66 -17.07 -2.32
C PRO A 73 -18.89 -18.10 -1.21
N SER A 74 -19.22 -17.60 -0.04
CA SER A 74 -19.66 -18.41 1.10
C SER A 74 -20.81 -19.35 0.72
N GLY A 75 -20.92 -20.50 1.39
CA GLY A 75 -21.97 -21.50 1.11
C GLY A 75 -21.69 -22.39 -0.12
N THR A 76 -20.53 -22.24 -0.77
CA THR A 76 -20.09 -23.15 -1.82
C THR A 76 -19.60 -24.49 -1.25
N SER A 77 -19.61 -25.56 -2.05
CA SER A 77 -19.34 -26.93 -1.57
C SER A 77 -17.87 -27.19 -1.16
N ASN A 78 -17.00 -26.19 -1.19
CA ASN A 78 -15.57 -26.32 -0.92
C ASN A 78 -15.14 -25.37 0.21
N ASP A 79 -15.31 -25.86 1.43
CA ASP A 79 -14.89 -25.24 2.71
C ASP A 79 -13.42 -24.79 2.76
N ARG A 80 -12.56 -25.27 1.85
CA ARG A 80 -11.15 -24.85 1.81
C ARG A 80 -10.92 -23.54 1.06
N ILE A 81 -11.88 -23.07 0.27
CA ILE A 81 -11.76 -21.86 -0.54
C ILE A 81 -13.02 -20.99 -0.50
N ASP A 82 -13.97 -21.28 0.37
CA ASP A 82 -15.14 -20.42 0.60
C ASP A 82 -14.80 -19.25 1.55
N GLY A 83 -15.72 -18.30 1.68
CA GLY A 83 -15.57 -17.12 2.54
C GLY A 83 -15.36 -15.79 1.80
N LEU A 84 -15.44 -15.77 0.47
CA LEU A 84 -15.49 -14.49 -0.25
C LEU A 84 -16.77 -13.75 0.14
N GLY A 85 -16.61 -12.52 0.63
CA GLY A 85 -17.74 -11.69 1.06
C GLY A 85 -18.67 -11.28 -0.10
N PRO A 86 -19.92 -10.88 0.20
CA PRO A 86 -20.91 -10.54 -0.83
C PRO A 86 -20.52 -9.35 -1.70
N LEU A 87 -19.78 -8.39 -1.12
CA LEU A 87 -19.21 -7.23 -1.79
C LEU A 87 -17.69 -7.29 -1.65
N TYR A 88 -16.97 -7.11 -2.76
CA TYR A 88 -15.52 -7.26 -2.81
C TYR A 88 -14.90 -6.43 -3.94
N ASN A 89 -13.58 -6.29 -3.95
CA ASN A 89 -12.81 -5.75 -5.09
C ASN A 89 -12.02 -6.83 -5.83
N THR A 90 -11.58 -7.88 -5.12
CA THR A 90 -10.91 -9.04 -5.72
C THR A 90 -11.25 -10.33 -4.98
N ASN A 91 -11.07 -11.48 -5.63
CA ASN A 91 -11.18 -12.79 -4.99
C ASN A 91 -9.84 -13.54 -4.90
N SER A 92 -8.71 -12.88 -5.19
CA SER A 92 -7.38 -13.46 -5.04
C SER A 92 -6.32 -12.38 -4.87
N CYS A 93 -5.37 -12.57 -3.95
CA CYS A 93 -4.26 -11.64 -3.77
C CYS A 93 -3.46 -11.45 -5.08
N LEU A 94 -3.27 -12.53 -5.84
CA LEU A 94 -2.55 -12.53 -7.12
C LEU A 94 -3.20 -11.62 -8.20
N PHE A 95 -4.52 -11.41 -8.15
CA PHE A 95 -5.21 -10.58 -9.14
C PHE A 95 -4.96 -9.08 -8.94
N CYS A 96 -4.69 -8.66 -7.71
CA CYS A 96 -4.22 -7.31 -7.43
C CYS A 96 -2.70 -7.22 -7.56
N HIS A 97 -1.99 -8.18 -6.97
CA HIS A 97 -0.52 -8.26 -6.95
C HIS A 97 -0.02 -9.13 -8.10
N ILE A 98 -0.16 -8.60 -9.31
CA ILE A 98 0.10 -9.32 -10.56
C ILE A 98 1.56 -9.80 -10.57
N LYS A 99 1.75 -11.12 -10.43
CA LYS A 99 3.07 -11.75 -10.33
C LYS A 99 3.93 -11.15 -9.22
N ASP A 100 3.28 -10.85 -8.09
CA ASP A 100 3.88 -10.21 -6.91
C ASP A 100 4.42 -8.78 -7.18
N GLY A 101 4.14 -8.28 -8.38
CA GLY A 101 4.53 -6.98 -8.87
C GLY A 101 3.48 -5.91 -8.60
N ARG A 102 3.68 -4.76 -9.24
CA ARG A 102 2.80 -3.59 -9.14
C ARG A 102 1.53 -3.79 -9.96
N GLY A 103 0.41 -3.30 -9.44
CA GLY A 103 -0.83 -3.15 -10.19
C GLY A 103 -0.74 -2.09 -11.29
N TYR A 104 -1.80 -2.00 -12.09
CA TYR A 104 -1.97 -1.02 -13.15
C TYR A 104 -3.05 0.00 -12.77
N ALA A 105 -2.88 1.24 -13.24
CA ALA A 105 -3.96 2.21 -13.24
C ALA A 105 -4.87 1.93 -14.45
N PRO A 106 -6.19 2.16 -14.37
CA PRO A 106 -7.03 2.10 -15.56
C PRO A 106 -6.56 3.12 -16.59
N ASP A 107 -6.49 2.73 -17.86
CA ASP A 107 -5.93 3.57 -18.92
C ASP A 107 -6.96 4.53 -19.57
N GLY A 108 -8.25 4.34 -19.23
CA GLY A 108 -9.39 5.12 -19.70
C GLY A 108 -9.90 4.72 -21.08
N THR A 109 -9.43 3.62 -21.68
CA THR A 109 -9.70 3.27 -23.09
C THR A 109 -10.49 1.99 -23.31
N SER A 110 -10.90 1.26 -22.26
CA SER A 110 -11.74 0.07 -22.41
C SER A 110 -12.78 -0.10 -21.30
N PHE A 111 -14.04 -0.36 -21.71
CA PHE A 111 -15.09 -0.95 -20.87
C PHE A 111 -15.03 -2.50 -20.91
N GLU A 112 -14.16 -3.07 -21.75
CA GLU A 112 -14.19 -4.49 -22.15
C GLU A 112 -13.13 -5.39 -21.48
N THR A 113 -12.30 -4.86 -20.58
CA THR A 113 -11.46 -5.70 -19.72
C THR A 113 -11.78 -5.45 -18.26
N ALA A 114 -12.79 -6.15 -17.75
CA ALA A 114 -13.09 -6.32 -16.33
C ALA A 114 -11.91 -6.86 -15.48
N TYR A 115 -10.72 -7.02 -16.07
CA TYR A 115 -9.46 -7.38 -15.42
C TYR A 115 -8.53 -6.19 -15.15
N GLU A 116 -8.81 -4.98 -15.66
CA GLU A 116 -7.91 -3.82 -15.52
C GLU A 116 -8.14 -3.01 -14.22
N VAL A 117 -9.32 -3.07 -13.61
CA VAL A 117 -9.63 -2.31 -12.37
C VAL A 117 -9.24 -3.08 -11.09
N VAL A 118 -9.09 -4.40 -11.16
CA VAL A 118 -8.87 -5.25 -9.96
C VAL A 118 -7.63 -4.84 -9.15
N SER A 119 -6.63 -4.21 -9.78
CA SER A 119 -5.39 -3.80 -9.12
C SER A 119 -5.34 -2.34 -8.64
N MET A 120 -6.49 -1.67 -8.55
CA MET A 120 -6.63 -0.35 -7.94
C MET A 120 -7.91 -0.29 -7.09
N VAL A 121 -7.80 0.22 -5.86
CA VAL A 121 -8.95 0.44 -4.98
C VAL A 121 -9.22 1.93 -4.78
N GLY A 122 -10.49 2.31 -4.71
CA GLY A 122 -10.93 3.67 -4.38
C GLY A 122 -11.26 3.80 -2.91
N LYS A 123 -10.30 4.28 -2.10
CA LYS A 123 -10.56 4.54 -0.67
C LYS A 123 -11.45 5.78 -0.55
N VAL A 124 -12.47 5.68 0.30
CA VAL A 124 -13.43 6.75 0.59
C VAL A 124 -13.46 6.98 2.10
N ALA A 125 -13.52 8.26 2.51
CA ALA A 125 -13.63 8.63 3.90
C ALA A 125 -14.37 9.95 4.06
N VAL A 126 -14.98 10.16 5.23
CA VAL A 126 -15.64 11.42 5.62
C VAL A 126 -14.90 12.05 6.80
N PRO A 127 -14.86 13.38 6.92
CA PRO A 127 -14.34 14.05 8.10
C PRO A 127 -15.07 13.59 9.36
N LEU A 128 -14.33 13.47 10.46
CA LEU A 128 -14.93 13.34 11.77
C LEU A 128 -15.69 14.63 12.11
N VAL A 129 -17.01 14.54 12.27
CA VAL A 129 -17.81 15.69 12.71
C VAL A 129 -17.49 15.98 14.19
N ASN A 130 -17.31 17.26 14.52
CA ASN A 130 -16.82 17.76 15.83
C ASN A 130 -17.59 17.29 17.08
N ASP A 131 -18.76 16.66 16.94
CA ASP A 131 -19.60 16.15 18.03
C ASP A 131 -19.62 14.60 18.13
N ALA A 132 -18.91 13.91 17.24
CA ALA A 132 -18.83 12.46 17.26
C ALA A 132 -17.92 11.97 18.40
N TYR A 133 -18.37 10.95 19.13
CA TYR A 133 -17.54 10.28 20.14
C TYR A 133 -16.27 9.72 19.50
N MET A 134 -15.11 10.06 20.06
CA MET A 134 -13.81 9.48 19.74
C MET A 134 -13.47 8.43 20.81
N SER A 135 -13.07 7.25 20.35
CA SER A 135 -12.43 6.27 21.24
C SER A 135 -11.10 6.82 21.77
N GLU A 136 -10.62 6.29 22.90
CA GLU A 136 -9.31 6.66 23.46
C GLU A 136 -8.17 6.48 22.45
N MET A 137 -8.27 5.46 21.59
CA MET A 137 -7.30 5.22 20.53
C MET A 137 -7.34 6.31 19.46
N GLU A 138 -8.53 6.72 19.02
CA GLU A 138 -8.66 7.77 18.00
C GLU A 138 -8.20 9.14 18.54
N ASP A 139 -8.47 9.43 19.82
CA ASP A 139 -7.96 10.62 20.50
C ASP A 139 -6.42 10.59 20.56
N TYR A 140 -5.84 9.47 21.00
CA TYR A 140 -4.39 9.28 20.98
C TYR A 140 -3.79 9.47 19.58
N LEU A 141 -4.35 8.82 18.56
CA LEU A 141 -3.87 8.93 17.18
C LEU A 141 -3.97 10.36 16.64
N SER A 142 -5.05 11.08 16.97
CA SER A 142 -5.21 12.49 16.62
C SER A 142 -4.16 13.36 17.31
N SER A 143 -3.79 13.04 18.56
CA SER A 143 -2.77 13.78 19.32
C SER A 143 -1.35 13.63 18.76
N VAL A 144 -1.02 12.46 18.18
CA VAL A 144 0.30 12.19 17.60
C VAL A 144 0.41 12.60 16.12
N HIS A 145 -0.71 13.00 15.50
CA HIS A 145 -0.79 13.51 14.12
C HIS A 145 -1.33 14.95 14.08
N PRO A 146 -0.66 15.92 14.73
CA PRO A 146 -1.17 17.29 14.82
C PRO A 146 -1.30 17.94 13.44
N GLY A 147 -2.42 18.65 13.23
CA GLY A 147 -2.71 19.36 11.97
C GLY A 147 -3.39 18.52 10.89
N PHE A 148 -3.70 17.24 11.15
CA PHE A 148 -4.53 16.42 10.28
C PHE A 148 -5.95 16.33 10.82
N GLU A 149 -6.93 16.54 9.94
CA GLU A 149 -8.33 16.29 10.25
C GLU A 149 -8.55 14.77 10.33
N PRO A 150 -9.05 14.25 11.47
CA PRO A 150 -9.37 12.82 11.58
C PRO A 150 -10.44 12.44 10.56
N MET A 151 -10.18 11.35 9.83
CA MET A 151 -11.10 10.83 8.81
C MET A 151 -11.63 9.47 9.26
N ARG A 152 -12.91 9.20 8.97
CA ARG A 152 -13.57 7.92 9.24
C ARG A 152 -14.07 7.26 7.96
N PRO A 153 -14.29 5.93 7.98
CA PRO A 153 -15.01 5.23 6.90
C PRO A 153 -16.33 5.92 6.59
N HIS A 154 -16.72 5.93 5.31
CA HIS A 154 -17.99 6.49 4.91
C HIS A 154 -19.15 5.63 5.45
N PRO A 155 -20.19 6.23 6.04
CA PRO A 155 -21.24 5.49 6.75
C PRO A 155 -22.04 4.50 5.90
N ALA A 156 -22.12 4.73 4.58
CA ALA A 156 -22.79 3.84 3.64
C ALA A 156 -21.85 2.99 2.77
N TYR A 157 -20.56 3.30 2.73
CA TYR A 157 -19.59 2.76 1.75
C TYR A 157 -18.29 2.26 2.39
N GLY A 158 -18.24 2.16 3.72
CA GLY A 158 -17.09 1.62 4.43
C GLY A 158 -15.79 2.38 4.17
N TYR A 159 -14.69 1.64 4.11
CA TYR A 159 -13.35 2.18 3.92
C TYR A 159 -13.01 2.36 2.43
N GLN A 160 -13.73 1.68 1.53
CA GLN A 160 -13.52 1.73 0.08
C GLN A 160 -14.76 1.28 -0.70
N ILE A 161 -14.87 1.78 -1.93
CA ILE A 161 -15.92 1.35 -2.86
C ILE A 161 -15.68 -0.10 -3.29
N GLN A 162 -16.62 -0.99 -2.97
CA GLN A 162 -16.67 -2.37 -3.44
C GLN A 162 -17.30 -2.45 -4.83
N ASP A 163 -16.48 -2.58 -5.87
CA ASP A 163 -16.90 -2.50 -7.27
C ASP A 163 -17.35 -3.85 -7.87
N HIS A 164 -17.30 -4.92 -7.09
CA HIS A 164 -17.84 -6.22 -7.43
C HIS A 164 -18.80 -6.74 -6.36
N ALA A 165 -19.69 -7.63 -6.79
CA ALA A 165 -20.62 -8.33 -5.92
C ALA A 165 -20.83 -9.77 -6.38
N ILE A 166 -21.21 -10.64 -5.46
CA ILE A 166 -21.65 -12.02 -5.77
C ILE A 166 -23.05 -12.01 -6.41
N GLU A 167 -23.49 -13.16 -6.93
CA GLU A 167 -24.84 -13.29 -7.49
C GLU A 167 -25.91 -12.94 -6.44
N GLY A 168 -26.91 -12.15 -6.84
CA GLY A 168 -27.96 -11.68 -5.95
C GLY A 168 -27.67 -10.36 -5.22
N HIS A 169 -26.45 -9.82 -5.33
CA HIS A 169 -26.04 -8.54 -4.75
C HIS A 169 -25.70 -7.50 -5.82
N MET A 170 -25.71 -6.23 -5.41
CA MET A 170 -25.32 -5.10 -6.25
C MET A 170 -23.97 -4.55 -5.77
N PRO A 171 -23.00 -4.31 -6.66
CA PRO A 171 -21.80 -3.55 -6.32
C PRO A 171 -22.15 -2.19 -5.71
N GLU A 172 -21.26 -1.65 -4.89
CA GLU A 172 -21.47 -0.34 -4.26
C GLU A 172 -21.46 0.81 -5.26
N GLY A 173 -20.66 0.67 -6.31
CA GLY A 173 -20.53 1.62 -7.41
C GLY A 173 -19.39 1.21 -8.34
N SER A 174 -19.19 1.98 -9.40
CA SER A 174 -18.11 1.78 -10.38
C SER A 174 -17.10 2.93 -10.32
N ILE A 175 -15.81 2.65 -10.53
CA ILE A 175 -14.78 3.69 -10.57
C ILE A 175 -14.29 3.85 -12.01
N SER A 176 -14.41 5.07 -12.54
CA SER A 176 -13.91 5.44 -13.87
C SER A 176 -12.78 6.47 -13.77
N VAL A 177 -11.94 6.56 -14.81
CA VAL A 177 -10.89 7.60 -14.91
C VAL A 177 -10.90 8.24 -16.28
N THR A 178 -10.93 9.57 -16.29
CA THR A 178 -10.69 10.39 -17.48
C THR A 178 -9.30 10.98 -17.40
N TRP A 179 -8.50 10.81 -18.45
CA TRP A 179 -7.14 11.33 -18.51
C TRP A 179 -7.08 12.61 -19.33
N HIS A 180 -6.60 13.68 -18.70
CA HIS A 180 -6.40 14.98 -19.35
C HIS A 180 -4.93 15.15 -19.72
N ALA A 181 -4.67 15.59 -20.95
CA ALA A 181 -3.33 15.98 -21.38
C ALA A 181 -3.01 17.39 -20.85
N GLU A 182 -1.87 17.54 -20.20
CA GLU A 182 -1.40 18.82 -19.67
C GLU A 182 0.02 19.11 -20.15
N GLU A 183 0.23 20.26 -20.80
CA GLU A 183 1.56 20.68 -21.23
C GLU A 183 2.30 21.34 -20.07
N VAL A 184 3.44 20.77 -19.69
CA VAL A 184 4.33 21.31 -18.66
C VAL A 184 5.65 21.73 -19.30
N THR A 185 6.09 22.94 -18.98
CA THR A 185 7.42 23.42 -19.38
C THR A 185 8.40 23.15 -18.24
N LEU A 186 9.42 22.34 -18.50
CA LEU A 186 10.50 22.04 -17.57
C LEU A 186 11.42 23.25 -17.38
N SER A 187 12.31 23.19 -16.39
CA SER A 187 13.21 24.30 -16.03
C SER A 187 14.20 24.71 -17.13
N ASP A 188 14.47 23.82 -18.10
CA ASP A 188 15.30 24.09 -19.27
C ASP A 188 14.51 24.62 -20.49
N GLY A 189 13.20 24.80 -20.34
CA GLY A 189 12.29 25.24 -21.40
C GLY A 189 11.73 24.11 -22.26
N LEU A 190 12.10 22.84 -22.02
CA LEU A 190 11.52 21.69 -22.72
C LEU A 190 10.04 21.56 -22.35
N LYS A 191 9.19 21.45 -23.37
CA LYS A 191 7.76 21.17 -23.19
C LYS A 191 7.52 19.67 -23.24
N VAL A 192 6.87 19.15 -22.21
CA VAL A 192 6.44 17.75 -22.12
C VAL A 192 4.94 17.70 -21.89
N THR A 193 4.29 16.65 -22.39
CA THR A 193 2.87 16.41 -22.10
C THR A 193 2.75 15.38 -20.98
N LEU A 194 2.16 15.79 -19.86
CA LEU A 194 1.80 14.91 -18.75
C LEU A 194 0.35 14.47 -18.87
N ARG A 195 0.01 13.36 -18.19
CA ARG A 195 -1.37 12.90 -18.02
C ARG A 195 -1.83 13.24 -16.59
N ARG A 196 -2.94 13.96 -16.47
CA ARG A 196 -3.60 14.23 -15.19
C ARG A 196 -4.88 13.38 -15.09
N PRO A 197 -5.04 12.52 -14.07
CA PRO A 197 -6.25 11.73 -13.90
C PRO A 197 -7.37 12.57 -13.28
N GLU A 198 -8.60 12.28 -13.69
CA GLU A 198 -9.84 12.67 -13.04
C GLU A 198 -10.65 11.40 -12.79
N PHE A 199 -10.82 11.03 -11.52
CA PHE A 199 -11.55 9.84 -11.13
C PHE A 199 -13.02 10.18 -10.84
N ASN A 200 -13.93 9.33 -11.30
CA ASN A 200 -15.35 9.42 -10.97
C ASN A 200 -15.82 8.13 -10.31
N ILE A 201 -16.80 8.26 -9.41
CA ILE A 201 -17.51 7.14 -8.82
C ILE A 201 -18.95 7.23 -9.30
N GLU A 202 -19.39 6.20 -10.01
CA GLU A 202 -20.69 6.14 -10.70
C GLU A 202 -21.52 4.97 -10.16
N ASP A 203 -22.79 4.88 -10.57
CA ASP A 203 -23.69 3.76 -10.25
C ASP A 203 -23.84 3.42 -8.76
N LEU A 204 -23.81 4.45 -7.91
CA LEU A 204 -23.88 4.35 -6.46
C LEU A 204 -25.17 3.65 -5.97
N ALA A 205 -25.02 2.47 -5.35
CA ALA A 205 -26.15 1.64 -4.91
C ALA A 205 -26.78 2.04 -3.56
N TYR A 206 -26.05 2.79 -2.72
CA TYR A 206 -26.44 3.12 -1.34
C TYR A 206 -26.62 4.63 -1.11
N GLY A 207 -26.91 5.38 -2.18
CA GLY A 207 -27.17 6.81 -2.14
C GLY A 207 -25.95 7.68 -2.47
N PRO A 208 -26.11 9.02 -2.49
CA PRO A 208 -25.00 9.90 -2.84
C PRO A 208 -23.90 9.90 -1.75
N LEU A 209 -22.63 9.97 -2.18
CA LEU A 209 -21.45 10.05 -1.29
C LEU A 209 -21.38 11.33 -0.45
N GLY A 210 -22.07 12.40 -0.85
CA GLY A 210 -21.99 13.70 -0.18
C GLY A 210 -20.57 14.29 -0.19
N GLU A 211 -20.24 15.09 0.84
CA GLU A 211 -18.88 15.59 1.04
C GLU A 211 -17.98 14.45 1.54
N HIS A 212 -16.93 14.14 0.78
CA HIS A 212 -16.04 13.01 1.05
C HIS A 212 -14.62 13.29 0.55
N ALA A 213 -13.66 12.59 1.14
CA ALA A 213 -12.32 12.43 0.58
C ALA A 213 -12.24 11.14 -0.24
N PHE A 214 -11.62 11.22 -1.40
CA PHE A 214 -11.34 10.08 -2.26
C PHE A 214 -9.83 9.90 -2.45
N SER A 215 -9.35 8.65 -2.38
CA SER A 215 -7.94 8.31 -2.57
C SER A 215 -7.83 7.03 -3.42
N PRO A 216 -7.56 7.16 -4.73
CA PRO A 216 -7.27 6.02 -5.59
C PRO A 216 -5.91 5.43 -5.23
N ARG A 217 -5.83 4.11 -5.05
CA ARG A 217 -4.62 3.41 -4.62
C ARG A 217 -4.37 2.19 -5.48
N ILE A 218 -3.31 2.25 -6.28
CA ILE A 218 -2.84 1.14 -7.11
C ILE A 218 -2.08 0.14 -6.23
N THR A 219 -2.24 -1.15 -6.47
CA THR A 219 -1.54 -2.19 -5.70
C THR A 219 0.00 -2.04 -5.77
N PRO A 220 0.71 -1.98 -4.62
CA PRO A 220 2.17 -1.92 -4.61
C PRO A 220 2.80 -3.29 -4.88
N GLN A 221 4.06 -3.28 -5.33
CA GLN A 221 4.88 -4.51 -5.44
C GLN A 221 5.22 -5.09 -4.06
N LEU A 222 5.40 -6.41 -3.99
CA LEU A 222 5.66 -7.13 -2.74
C LEU A 222 7.15 -7.45 -2.50
N THR A 223 8.01 -7.22 -3.48
CA THR A 223 9.43 -7.54 -3.36
C THR A 223 10.11 -6.71 -2.27
N GLY A 224 10.78 -7.39 -1.33
CA GLY A 224 11.59 -6.76 -0.29
C GLY A 224 10.83 -6.28 0.95
N LEU A 225 9.57 -6.69 1.15
CA LEU A 225 8.82 -6.29 2.35
C LEU A 225 9.49 -6.72 3.66
N GLY A 226 10.13 -7.90 3.73
CA GLY A 226 10.87 -8.32 4.91
C GLY A 226 12.05 -7.41 5.24
N LEU A 227 12.72 -6.84 4.23
CA LEU A 227 13.78 -5.85 4.45
C LEU A 227 13.22 -4.54 5.02
N LEU A 228 12.04 -4.12 4.56
CA LEU A 228 11.33 -2.95 5.10
C LEU A 228 10.86 -3.19 6.55
N THR A 229 10.37 -4.39 6.86
CA THR A 229 10.07 -4.82 8.25
C THR A 229 11.33 -4.70 9.11
N ALA A 230 12.48 -5.10 8.57
CA ALA A 230 13.74 -5.12 9.31
C ALA A 230 14.36 -3.74 9.57
N ILE A 231 13.92 -2.66 8.93
CA ILE A 231 14.46 -1.32 9.21
C ILE A 231 14.06 -0.90 10.63
N PRO A 232 15.00 -0.56 11.54
CA PRO A 232 14.68 -0.12 12.89
C PRO A 232 13.72 1.08 12.93
N GLU A 233 12.75 1.09 13.85
CA GLU A 233 11.76 2.17 13.93
C GLU A 233 12.38 3.54 14.21
N ASP A 234 13.39 3.58 15.07
CA ASP A 234 14.14 4.79 15.42
C ASP A 234 14.87 5.38 14.21
N ALA A 235 15.40 4.53 13.34
CA ALA A 235 16.04 4.96 12.10
C ALA A 235 15.04 5.65 11.15
N ILE A 236 13.80 5.16 11.04
CA ILE A 236 12.74 5.81 10.24
C ILE A 236 12.29 7.11 10.91
N LYS A 237 12.06 7.09 12.23
CA LYS A 237 11.65 8.28 13.00
C LYS A 237 12.70 9.39 12.95
N ALA A 238 13.98 9.05 12.85
CA ALA A 238 15.07 10.01 12.70
C ALA A 238 15.09 10.74 11.35
N GLN A 239 14.32 10.29 10.35
CA GLN A 239 14.13 11.00 9.07
C GLN A 239 12.92 11.94 9.08
N ALA A 240 12.15 11.98 10.17
CA ALA A 240 11.01 12.88 10.26
C ALA A 240 11.48 14.32 10.47
N ASP A 241 11.00 15.22 9.62
CA ASP A 241 11.16 16.67 9.74
C ASP A 241 9.78 17.33 9.56
N PRO A 242 8.89 17.26 10.57
CA PRO A 242 7.52 17.76 10.43
C PRO A 242 7.42 19.27 10.21
N PHE A 243 8.47 20.03 10.54
CA PHE A 243 8.46 21.50 10.54
C PHE A 243 9.43 22.10 9.52
N ASP A 244 10.07 21.28 8.68
CA ASP A 244 11.08 21.72 7.71
C ASP A 244 12.18 22.55 8.41
N GLU A 245 12.70 22.01 9.53
CA GLU A 245 13.70 22.68 10.37
C GLU A 245 15.00 22.93 9.61
N ASN A 246 15.30 22.11 8.61
CA ASN A 246 16.46 22.25 7.74
C ASN A 246 16.23 23.17 6.52
N ALA A 247 14.98 23.64 6.31
CA ALA A 247 14.55 24.50 5.21
C ALA A 247 14.89 23.95 3.81
N ASP A 248 14.85 22.63 3.63
CA ASP A 248 15.02 21.99 2.32
C ASP A 248 13.69 21.84 1.55
N GLY A 249 12.57 22.21 2.18
CA GLY A 249 11.23 22.15 1.59
C GLY A 249 10.53 20.79 1.76
N ILE A 250 11.11 19.86 2.53
CA ILE A 250 10.59 18.51 2.77
C ILE A 250 10.11 18.40 4.21
N SER A 251 8.79 18.29 4.40
CA SER A 251 8.19 18.13 5.72
C SER A 251 7.74 16.70 6.02
N GLY A 252 8.69 15.76 6.13
CA GLY A 252 8.41 14.33 6.37
C GLY A 252 7.85 14.03 7.76
N ARG A 253 6.90 13.10 7.88
CA ARG A 253 6.29 12.69 9.17
C ARG A 253 6.26 11.17 9.29
N ALA A 254 6.56 10.66 10.48
CA ALA A 254 6.40 9.25 10.78
C ALA A 254 4.92 8.95 11.09
N GLN A 255 4.34 7.99 10.35
CA GLN A 255 2.96 7.58 10.59
C GLN A 255 2.86 6.64 11.79
N ILE A 256 1.85 6.82 12.64
CA ILE A 256 1.53 5.93 13.76
C ILE A 256 0.14 5.36 13.53
N THR A 257 -0.02 4.05 13.70
CA THR A 257 -1.28 3.31 13.52
C THR A 257 -1.44 2.28 14.63
N TRP A 258 -2.66 1.79 14.85
CA TRP A 258 -2.88 0.65 15.74
C TRP A 258 -2.45 -0.66 15.06
N SER A 259 -1.67 -1.49 15.75
CA SER A 259 -1.33 -2.83 15.29
C SER A 259 -2.11 -3.87 16.08
N GLY A 260 -2.93 -4.67 15.40
CA GLY A 260 -3.59 -5.83 16.00
C GLY A 260 -2.58 -6.91 16.37
N THR A 261 -1.54 -7.08 15.54
CA THR A 261 -0.44 -8.03 15.76
C THR A 261 0.37 -7.69 17.02
N LEU A 262 0.77 -6.42 17.17
CA LEU A 262 1.59 -5.97 18.31
C LEU A 262 0.75 -5.55 19.52
N ARG A 263 -0.57 -5.40 19.35
CA ARG A 263 -1.55 -4.95 20.36
C ARG A 263 -1.18 -3.62 21.01
N LYS A 264 -0.68 -2.67 20.20
CA LYS A 264 -0.28 -1.33 20.62
C LYS A 264 -0.22 -0.38 19.42
N PRO A 265 -0.20 0.95 19.65
CA PRO A 265 0.21 1.89 18.62
C PRO A 265 1.65 1.63 18.18
N ALA A 266 1.90 1.62 16.88
CA ALA A 266 3.19 1.30 16.29
C ALA A 266 3.44 2.13 15.02
N LEU A 267 4.70 2.16 14.56
CA LEU A 267 5.06 2.83 13.31
C LEU A 267 4.34 2.18 12.14
N GLY A 268 3.58 2.98 11.40
CA GLY A 268 2.95 2.60 10.14
C GLY A 268 3.99 2.47 9.03
N ARG A 269 4.05 1.30 8.40
CA ARG A 269 5.07 0.94 7.39
C ARG A 269 4.49 0.54 6.05
N PHE A 270 3.32 -0.11 6.06
CA PHE A 270 2.76 -0.78 4.90
C PHE A 270 1.49 -0.08 4.39
N GLY A 271 1.28 -0.20 3.08
CA GLY A 271 0.27 0.56 2.34
C GLY A 271 0.72 2.01 2.04
N TRP A 272 0.05 2.65 1.09
CA TRP A 272 0.42 3.99 0.58
C TRP A 272 0.47 5.11 1.62
N LYS A 273 -0.26 4.97 2.74
CA LYS A 273 -0.30 5.94 3.82
C LYS A 273 0.27 5.39 5.13
N GLY A 274 1.04 4.30 5.08
CA GLY A 274 1.54 3.62 6.29
C GLY A 274 0.41 3.18 7.23
N SER A 275 -0.72 2.71 6.69
CA SER A 275 -1.90 2.38 7.50
C SER A 275 -1.75 1.11 8.32
N ALA A 276 -0.75 0.27 8.02
CA ALA A 276 -0.46 -0.96 8.74
C ALA A 276 0.98 -0.98 9.27
N ALA A 277 1.15 -1.47 10.50
CA ALA A 277 2.47 -1.51 11.16
C ALA A 277 3.29 -2.75 10.77
N THR A 278 2.62 -3.89 10.56
CA THR A 278 3.25 -5.16 10.16
C THR A 278 2.66 -5.66 8.84
N VAL A 279 3.37 -6.55 8.15
CA VAL A 279 2.84 -7.21 6.94
C VAL A 279 1.58 -8.00 7.26
N ARG A 280 1.51 -8.65 8.43
CA ARG A 280 0.32 -9.35 8.89
C ARG A 280 -0.88 -8.42 9.11
N ASP A 281 -0.68 -7.25 9.73
CA ASP A 281 -1.75 -6.26 9.87
C ASP A 281 -2.27 -5.82 8.48
N GLN A 282 -1.37 -5.61 7.51
CA GLN A 282 -1.75 -5.24 6.14
C GLN A 282 -2.54 -6.35 5.44
N ILE A 283 -2.11 -7.61 5.59
CA ILE A 283 -2.82 -8.78 5.04
C ILE A 283 -4.22 -8.87 5.62
N SER A 284 -4.38 -8.75 6.94
CA SER A 284 -5.71 -8.83 7.58
C SER A 284 -6.63 -7.69 7.14
N ILE A 285 -6.11 -6.47 6.97
CA ILE A 285 -6.88 -5.35 6.43
C ILE A 285 -7.30 -5.62 4.98
N ALA A 286 -6.42 -6.18 4.16
CA ALA A 286 -6.73 -6.51 2.76
C ALA A 286 -7.76 -7.64 2.65
N LEU A 287 -7.65 -8.69 3.46
CA LEU A 287 -8.64 -9.77 3.53
C LEU A 287 -10.04 -9.21 3.83
N ARG A 288 -10.17 -8.38 4.87
CA ARG A 288 -11.45 -7.75 5.25
C ARG A 288 -11.96 -6.81 4.15
N ASN A 289 -11.12 -5.86 3.72
CA ASN A 289 -11.60 -4.74 2.92
C ASN A 289 -11.64 -5.03 1.42
N ASP A 290 -10.77 -5.88 0.90
CA ASP A 290 -10.68 -6.12 -0.55
C ASP A 290 -11.44 -7.40 -0.95
N MET A 291 -11.69 -8.32 0.00
CA MET A 291 -12.23 -9.66 -0.25
C MET A 291 -13.41 -10.04 0.65
N GLY A 292 -13.68 -9.26 1.71
CA GLY A 292 -14.72 -9.56 2.68
C GLY A 292 -14.44 -10.78 3.58
N ILE A 293 -13.18 -11.17 3.74
CA ILE A 293 -12.78 -12.38 4.48
C ILE A 293 -12.34 -12.02 5.92
N SER A 294 -12.92 -12.71 6.89
CA SER A 294 -12.58 -12.60 8.31
C SER A 294 -11.25 -13.27 8.67
N SER A 295 -10.59 -12.76 9.71
CA SER A 295 -9.36 -13.31 10.28
C SER A 295 -9.21 -13.03 11.77
N ASP A 296 -8.20 -13.62 12.42
CA ASP A 296 -7.97 -13.42 13.87
C ASP A 296 -7.67 -11.97 14.28
N LEU A 297 -7.24 -11.12 13.35
CA LEU A 297 -7.04 -9.68 13.57
C LEU A 297 -8.23 -8.82 13.09
N GLN A 298 -9.11 -9.38 12.25
CA GLN A 298 -10.30 -8.73 11.69
C GLN A 298 -11.45 -9.74 11.72
N PRO A 299 -12.05 -9.99 12.90
CA PRO A 299 -12.93 -11.14 13.11
C PRO A 299 -14.36 -10.94 12.58
N ASP A 300 -14.68 -9.74 12.11
CA ASP A 300 -15.96 -9.42 11.48
C ASP A 300 -16.03 -10.05 10.09
N ASP A 301 -17.00 -10.93 9.89
CA ASP A 301 -17.23 -11.67 8.65
C ASP A 301 -18.18 -10.98 7.68
N ALA A 302 -18.66 -9.78 8.03
CA ALA A 302 -19.32 -8.90 7.08
C ALA A 302 -18.34 -8.06 6.23
N GLY A 303 -17.03 -8.27 6.36
CA GLY A 303 -16.04 -7.57 5.55
C GLY A 303 -16.08 -6.05 5.74
N ASP A 304 -16.21 -5.32 4.63
CA ASP A 304 -16.36 -3.85 4.64
C ASP A 304 -17.82 -3.36 4.64
N CYS A 305 -18.78 -4.27 4.78
CA CYS A 305 -20.19 -3.90 4.74
C CYS A 305 -20.59 -3.03 5.94
N THR A 306 -21.54 -2.13 5.68
CA THR A 306 -22.02 -1.11 6.60
C THR A 306 -23.47 -1.36 6.99
N ALA A 307 -23.96 -0.62 8.00
CA ALA A 307 -25.35 -0.65 8.42
C ALA A 307 -26.36 -0.33 7.29
N SER A 308 -25.91 0.32 6.21
CA SER A 308 -26.75 0.63 5.04
C SER A 308 -26.95 -0.59 4.12
N GLN A 309 -26.17 -1.66 4.31
CA GLN A 309 -26.04 -2.78 3.39
C GLN A 309 -26.62 -4.07 3.99
N ILE A 310 -27.91 -4.00 4.35
CA ILE A 310 -28.63 -5.06 5.09
C ILE A 310 -28.56 -6.42 4.39
N ALA A 311 -28.59 -6.46 3.05
CA ALA A 311 -28.46 -7.71 2.30
C ALA A 311 -27.08 -8.34 2.49
N CYS A 312 -26.00 -7.55 2.38
CA CYS A 312 -24.64 -8.03 2.64
C CYS A 312 -24.49 -8.54 4.08
N LEU A 313 -24.96 -7.76 5.06
CA LEU A 313 -24.86 -8.11 6.49
C LEU A 313 -25.60 -9.40 6.88
N ASN A 314 -26.60 -9.83 6.10
CA ASN A 314 -27.41 -11.01 6.39
C ASN A 314 -27.10 -12.19 5.46
N ASP A 315 -26.10 -12.08 4.59
CA ASP A 315 -25.72 -13.19 3.71
C ASP A 315 -25.03 -14.32 4.47
N GLU A 316 -24.76 -15.44 3.81
CA GLU A 316 -23.98 -16.53 4.38
C GLU A 316 -22.50 -16.13 4.49
N HIS A 317 -21.84 -16.64 5.52
CA HIS A 317 -20.44 -16.37 5.82
C HIS A 317 -19.69 -17.70 5.82
N GLY A 318 -18.44 -17.75 5.34
CA GLY A 318 -17.68 -18.99 5.11
C GLY A 318 -17.06 -19.59 6.37
N ARG A 319 -17.55 -19.24 7.57
CA ARG A 319 -17.03 -19.78 8.81
C ARG A 319 -17.37 -21.28 8.89
N GLY A 320 -16.34 -22.12 8.91
CA GLY A 320 -16.50 -23.55 9.17
C GLY A 320 -17.13 -23.79 10.54
N THR A 321 -17.82 -24.92 10.73
CA THR A 321 -18.56 -25.21 11.98
C THR A 321 -17.70 -25.23 13.24
N ASP A 322 -16.40 -25.47 13.08
CA ASP A 322 -15.41 -25.55 14.17
C ASP A 322 -14.32 -24.47 14.06
N GLU A 323 -14.49 -23.48 13.17
CA GLU A 323 -13.50 -22.43 12.90
C GLU A 323 -14.01 -21.06 13.36
N ASP A 324 -13.16 -20.30 14.06
CA ASP A 324 -13.52 -18.96 14.55
C ASP A 324 -13.57 -17.92 13.41
N PHE A 325 -12.83 -18.14 12.32
CA PHE A 325 -12.64 -17.21 11.19
C PHE A 325 -12.50 -17.96 9.84
N GLU A 326 -12.85 -17.31 8.74
CA GLU A 326 -12.72 -17.87 7.37
C GLU A 326 -11.26 -18.08 6.96
N ALA A 327 -10.40 -17.10 7.22
CA ALA A 327 -8.97 -17.24 7.01
C ALA A 327 -8.29 -17.77 8.28
N LEU A 328 -7.89 -19.04 8.23
CA LEU A 328 -7.21 -19.73 9.32
C LEU A 328 -5.95 -18.98 9.77
N THR A 329 -5.74 -18.87 11.09
CA THR A 329 -4.58 -18.19 11.70
C THR A 329 -3.24 -18.67 11.13
N GLU A 330 -3.07 -19.98 10.93
CA GLU A 330 -1.82 -20.53 10.35
C GLU A 330 -1.67 -20.20 8.87
N SER A 331 -2.77 -20.07 8.12
CA SER A 331 -2.73 -19.59 6.74
C SER A 331 -2.30 -18.13 6.67
N LEU A 332 -2.76 -17.27 7.58
CA LEU A 332 -2.30 -15.89 7.68
C LEU A 332 -0.81 -15.79 8.02
N LYS A 333 -0.33 -16.62 8.95
CA LYS A 333 1.10 -16.67 9.29
C LYS A 333 1.93 -17.09 8.08
N GLY A 334 1.54 -18.15 7.39
CA GLY A 334 2.20 -18.60 6.16
C GLY A 334 2.19 -17.52 5.08
N LEU A 335 1.07 -16.81 4.91
CA LEU A 335 0.95 -15.71 3.96
C LEU A 335 1.86 -14.52 4.32
N ALA A 336 2.00 -14.20 5.60
CA ALA A 336 2.95 -13.19 6.07
C ALA A 336 4.41 -13.63 5.82
N VAL A 337 4.76 -14.89 6.12
CA VAL A 337 6.08 -15.46 5.82
C VAL A 337 6.37 -15.39 4.32
N TYR A 338 5.39 -15.75 3.48
CA TYR A 338 5.51 -15.63 2.02
C TYR A 338 5.82 -14.19 1.62
N ALA A 339 4.98 -13.23 2.00
CA ALA A 339 5.14 -11.83 1.60
C ALA A 339 6.44 -11.18 2.14
N GLU A 340 6.87 -11.54 3.35
CA GLU A 340 8.10 -11.02 3.94
C GLU A 340 9.36 -11.62 3.30
N ASN A 341 9.28 -12.83 2.74
CA ASN A 341 10.43 -13.55 2.20
C ASN A 341 10.45 -13.65 0.67
N ILE A 342 9.68 -12.83 -0.04
CA ILE A 342 9.89 -12.58 -1.46
C ILE A 342 11.23 -11.84 -1.62
N GLY A 343 12.20 -12.52 -2.22
CA GLY A 343 13.57 -12.04 -2.31
C GLY A 343 13.74 -10.93 -3.34
N VAL A 344 14.68 -10.01 -3.06
CA VAL A 344 14.99 -8.90 -3.97
C VAL A 344 15.97 -9.37 -5.06
N PRO A 345 15.66 -9.19 -6.36
CA PRO A 345 16.58 -9.57 -7.42
C PRO A 345 17.91 -8.83 -7.36
N ALA A 346 19.00 -9.53 -7.69
CA ALA A 346 20.32 -8.93 -7.78
C ALA A 346 20.32 -7.72 -8.72
N ARG A 347 20.96 -6.64 -8.28
CA ARG A 347 21.07 -5.43 -9.08
C ARG A 347 21.94 -5.70 -10.30
N ARG A 348 21.41 -5.34 -11.48
CA ARG A 348 22.09 -5.53 -12.76
C ARG A 348 22.97 -4.32 -13.08
N ASN A 349 24.15 -4.58 -13.65
CA ASN A 349 25.03 -3.55 -14.23
C ASN A 349 25.36 -2.37 -13.29
N GLY A 350 25.47 -2.60 -11.97
CA GLY A 350 25.61 -1.54 -10.97
C GLY A 350 26.82 -0.61 -11.16
N GLN A 351 27.88 -1.12 -11.77
CA GLN A 351 29.12 -0.40 -12.07
C GLN A 351 29.17 0.20 -13.48
N ALA A 352 28.14 -0.02 -14.31
CA ALA A 352 28.14 0.52 -15.67
C ALA A 352 28.18 2.07 -15.62
N PRO A 353 28.97 2.73 -16.50
CA PRO A 353 29.18 4.17 -16.42
C PRO A 353 27.91 5.02 -16.46
N ASP A 354 26.91 4.59 -17.23
CA ASP A 354 25.59 5.20 -17.34
C ASP A 354 24.76 5.05 -16.06
N VAL A 355 24.80 3.88 -15.40
CA VAL A 355 24.15 3.64 -14.10
C VAL A 355 24.77 4.52 -13.01
N LEU A 356 26.09 4.65 -12.98
CA LEU A 356 26.80 5.53 -12.05
C LEU A 356 26.52 7.02 -12.33
N GLN A 357 26.35 7.40 -13.60
CA GLN A 357 25.89 8.75 -13.96
C GLN A 357 24.46 8.99 -13.48
N GLY A 358 23.53 8.04 -13.67
CA GLY A 358 22.16 8.11 -13.18
C GLY A 358 22.11 8.25 -11.65
N ARG A 359 22.95 7.51 -10.92
CA ARG A 359 23.13 7.67 -9.46
C ARG A 359 23.48 9.10 -9.09
N ARG A 360 24.46 9.71 -9.76
CA ARG A 360 24.84 11.11 -9.50
C ARG A 360 23.69 12.07 -9.76
N VAL A 361 22.99 11.90 -10.90
CA VAL A 361 21.82 12.70 -11.24
C VAL A 361 20.76 12.61 -10.15
N PHE A 362 20.48 11.41 -9.63
CA PHE A 362 19.50 11.19 -8.55
C PHE A 362 19.77 12.02 -7.29
N GLY A 363 21.05 12.15 -6.88
CA GLY A 363 21.44 13.04 -5.78
C GLY A 363 21.31 14.52 -6.14
N VAL A 364 21.80 14.91 -7.32
CA VAL A 364 21.82 16.31 -7.78
C VAL A 364 20.43 16.88 -8.02
N VAL A 365 19.42 16.06 -8.33
CA VAL A 365 18.03 16.54 -8.44
C VAL A 365 17.28 16.50 -7.11
N GLY A 366 17.91 16.05 -6.02
CA GLY A 366 17.33 16.00 -4.69
C GLY A 366 16.50 14.75 -4.37
N CYS A 367 16.41 13.75 -5.25
CA CYS A 367 15.60 12.55 -4.99
C CYS A 367 16.03 11.82 -3.70
N ALA A 368 17.33 11.85 -3.39
CA ALA A 368 17.92 11.20 -2.21
C ALA A 368 17.47 11.82 -0.88
N ALA A 369 16.90 13.02 -0.89
CA ALA A 369 16.41 13.68 0.31
C ALA A 369 15.16 12.98 0.89
N CYS A 370 14.32 12.37 0.03
CA CYS A 370 13.20 11.52 0.46
C CYS A 370 13.51 10.02 0.29
N HIS A 371 14.27 9.65 -0.75
CA HIS A 371 14.63 8.26 -1.03
C HIS A 371 16.01 7.94 -0.48
N THR A 372 16.09 7.76 0.84
CA THR A 372 17.34 7.47 1.57
C THR A 372 18.14 6.34 0.87
N PRO A 373 19.35 6.61 0.36
CA PRO A 373 20.07 5.66 -0.51
C PRO A 373 20.45 4.33 0.16
N LYS A 374 20.58 4.32 1.49
CA LYS A 374 21.05 3.17 2.26
C LYS A 374 20.36 3.12 3.61
N TRP A 375 19.86 1.94 3.94
CA TRP A 375 19.35 1.59 5.26
C TRP A 375 20.18 0.47 5.85
N GLN A 376 20.47 0.55 7.14
CA GLN A 376 20.94 -0.59 7.91
C GLN A 376 19.72 -1.31 8.47
N THR A 377 19.52 -2.56 8.06
CA THR A 377 18.48 -3.41 8.65
C THR A 377 18.91 -3.90 10.04
N GLY A 378 17.93 -4.10 10.90
CA GLY A 378 18.07 -4.80 12.17
C GLY A 378 18.07 -6.32 11.98
N LYS A 379 18.19 -7.04 13.10
CA LYS A 379 18.03 -8.50 13.12
C LYS A 379 16.55 -8.83 13.21
N VAL A 380 16.03 -9.53 12.21
CA VAL A 380 14.71 -10.16 12.27
C VAL A 380 14.90 -11.65 12.56
N SER A 381 14.09 -12.19 13.47
CA SER A 381 13.95 -13.64 13.60
C SER A 381 13.19 -14.13 12.37
N GLY A 382 13.90 -14.84 11.49
CA GLY A 382 13.32 -15.44 10.29
C GLY A 382 12.35 -16.56 10.59
#